data_AF-A0A381UCL4-F1
#
_entry.id   AF-A0A381UCL4-F1
#
_cell.length_a   1.000
_cell.length_b   1.000
_cell.length_c   1.000
_cell.angle_alpha   90.00
_cell.angle_beta   90.00
_cell.angle_gamma   90.00
#
_symmetry.space_group_name_H-M   'P 1'
#
loop_
_entity.id
_entity.type
_entity.pdbx_description
1 polymer ?
#
loop_
_entity_poly.entity_id
_entity_poly.type
_entity_poly.pdbx_seq_one_letter_code
_entity_poly.pdbx_strand_id
1 'polypeptide(L)' 'MRPTTFDELVGQEELLGPGRPLRQAINRDTLQSIILWGPPGSGKTTLARLIASVTTSRFVA' A
#
# COMPACT_ATOMS: atom_id res chain seq x y z
N MET A 1 -3.21 16.37 0.52
CA MET A 1 -4.29 15.45 0.08
C MET A 1 -3.84 14.02 0.38
N ARG A 2 -4.75 13.08 0.68
CA ARG A 2 -4.38 11.66 0.87
C ARG A 2 -4.47 10.95 -0.50
N PRO A 3 -3.43 10.25 -0.97
CA PRO A 3 -3.47 9.57 -2.25
C PRO A 3 -4.56 8.49 -2.29
N THR A 4 -5.17 8.36 -3.46
CA THR A 4 -6.27 7.43 -3.79
C THR A 4 -5.83 6.28 -4.68
N THR A 5 -4.66 6.42 -5.30
CA THR A 5 -4.00 5.39 -6.09
C THR A 5 -2.55 5.21 -5.61
N PHE A 6 -1.95 4.07 -5.94
CA PHE A 6 -0.54 3.84 -5.64
C PHE A 6 0.41 4.71 -6.47
N ASP A 7 -0.06 5.23 -7.61
CA ASP A 7 0.77 6.07 -8.49
C ASP A 7 0.83 7.53 -8.00
N GLU A 8 -0.08 7.93 -7.11
CA GLU A 8 -0.01 9.19 -6.36
C GLU A 8 0.88 9.10 -5.11
N LEU A 9 1.44 7.92 -4.80
CA LEU A 9 2.20 7.69 -3.58
C LEU A 9 3.68 8.03 -3.80
N VAL A 10 4.13 9.12 -3.18
CA VAL A 10 5.49 9.64 -3.36
C VAL A 10 6.49 8.93 -2.44
N GLY A 11 7.63 8.51 -2.99
CA GLY A 11 8.81 8.07 -2.24
C GLY A 11 8.83 6.58 -1.86
N GLN A 12 7.95 5.76 -2.43
CA GLN A 12 7.91 4.31 -2.23
C GLN A 12 8.05 3.53 -3.53
N GLU A 13 8.57 4.13 -4.59
CA GLU A 13 8.66 3.56 -5.94
C GLU A 13 9.50 2.28 -5.98
N GLU A 14 10.54 2.16 -5.15
CA GLU A 14 11.37 0.94 -5.09
C GLU A 14 10.60 -0.28 -4.54
N LEU A 15 9.59 -0.04 -3.71
CA LEU A 15 8.79 -1.08 -3.07
C LEU A 15 7.46 -1.31 -3.79
N LEU A 16 6.80 -0.21 -4.21
CA LEU A 16 5.41 -0.18 -4.71
C LEU A 16 5.28 0.32 -6.16
N GLY A 17 6.40 0.60 -6.82
CA GLY A 17 6.41 0.97 -8.22
C GLY A 17 5.83 -0.13 -9.14
N PRO A 18 5.47 0.20 -10.38
CA PRO A 18 4.98 -0.77 -11.35
C PRO A 18 5.92 -1.97 -11.48
N GLY A 19 5.36 -3.18 -11.47
CA GLY A 19 6.13 -4.42 -11.60
C GLY A 19 6.89 -4.87 -10.34
N ARG A 20 6.93 -4.07 -9.26
CA ARG A 20 7.58 -4.48 -8.01
C ARG A 20 6.81 -5.65 -7.35
N PRO A 21 7.52 -6.58 -6.66
CA PRO A 21 6.88 -7.76 -6.07
C PRO A 21 5.73 -7.43 -5.12
N LEU A 22 5.89 -6.41 -4.27
CA LEU A 22 4.83 -6.01 -3.33
C LEU A 22 3.62 -5.44 -4.07
N ARG A 23 3.83 -4.57 -5.06
CA ARG A 23 2.75 -4.03 -5.92
C ARG A 23 2.01 -5.15 -6.66
N GLN A 24 2.73 -6.14 -7.17
CA GLN A 24 2.12 -7.30 -7.83
C GLN A 24 1.34 -8.18 -6.85
N ALA A 25 1.87 -8.46 -5.66
CA ALA A 25 1.18 -9.25 -4.64
C ALA A 25 -0.13 -8.59 -4.18
N ILE A 26 -0.10 -7.27 -3.99
CA ILE A 26 -1.29 -6.47 -3.70
C ILE A 26 -2.29 -6.57 -4.85
N ASN A 27 -1.88 -6.29 -6.09
CA ASN A 27 -2.76 -6.28 -7.26
C ASN A 27 -3.36 -7.66 -7.58
N ARG A 28 -2.69 -8.75 -7.19
CA ARG A 28 -3.17 -10.13 -7.37
C ARG A 28 -3.99 -10.66 -6.19
N ASP A 29 -4.17 -9.83 -5.15
CA ASP A 29 -4.79 -10.23 -3.88
C ASP A 29 -4.14 -11.47 -3.23
N THR A 30 -2.81 -11.57 -3.35
CA THR A 30 -1.99 -12.65 -2.75
C THR A 30 -1.08 -12.14 -1.64
N LEU A 31 -1.37 -10.95 -1.12
CA LEU A 31 -0.58 -10.33 -0.06
C LEU A 31 -0.76 -11.12 1.24
N GLN A 32 0.34 -11.58 1.82
CA GLN A 32 0.35 -12.19 3.16
C GLN A 32 0.28 -11.11 4.25
N SER A 33 0.26 -11.53 5.53
CA SER A 33 0.34 -10.58 6.65
C SER A 33 1.63 -9.76 6.57
N ILE A 34 1.49 -8.43 6.65
CA ILE A 34 2.62 -7.49 6.63
C ILE A 34 2.55 -6.53 7.82
N ILE A 35 3.72 -6.08 8.28
CA ILE A 35 3.85 -4.99 9.26
C ILE A 35 4.35 -3.75 8.52
N LEU A 36 3.60 -2.66 8.60
CA LEU A 36 4.02 -1.36 8.08
C LEU A 36 4.76 -0.60 9.18
N TRP A 37 6.07 -0.40 9.02
CA TRP A 37 6.93 0.27 10.00
C TRP A 37 7.55 1.55 9.43
N GLY A 38 7.75 2.55 10.29
CA GLY A 38 8.37 3.84 9.92
C GLY A 38 7.94 5.00 10.82
N PRO A 39 8.57 6.18 10.69
CA PRO A 39 8.32 7.35 11.53
C PRO A 39 6.89 7.89 11.41
N PRO A 40 6.40 8.72 12.36
CA PRO A 40 5.11 9.37 12.24
C PRO A 40 5.03 10.18 10.94
N GLY A 41 3.87 10.17 10.28
CA GLY A 41 3.68 10.85 9.00
C GLY A 41 4.19 10.10 7.75
N SER A 42 4.85 8.95 7.89
CA SER A 42 5.41 8.18 6.75
C SER A 42 4.38 7.51 5.82
N GLY A 43 3.08 7.76 6.00
CA GLY A 43 2.04 7.24 5.11
C GLY A 43 1.53 5.83 5.39
N LYS A 44 1.92 5.15 6.49
CA LYS A 44 1.48 3.78 6.83
C LYS A 44 -0.03 3.57 6.75
N THR A 45 -0.81 4.43 7.41
CA THR A 45 -2.29 4.36 7.42
C THR A 45 -2.87 4.60 6.02
N THR A 46 -2.22 5.47 5.24
CA THR A 46 -2.62 5.72 3.85
C THR A 46 -2.35 4.50 2.99
N LEU A 47 -1.18 3.86 3.13
CA LEU A 47 -0.84 2.64 2.42
C LEU A 47 -1.78 1.49 2.77
N ALA A 48 -2.10 1.29 4.05
CA ALA A 48 -3.06 0.27 4.48
C ALA A 48 -4.46 0.49 3.85
N ARG A 49 -4.91 1.74 3.74
CA ARG A 49 -6.18 2.06 3.05
C ARG A 49 -6.12 1.78 1.56
N LEU A 50 -5.01 2.12 0.89
CA LEU A 50 -4.83 1.84 -0.54
C LEU A 50 -4.83 0.33 -0.81
N ILE A 51 -4.13 -0.46 0.01
CA ILE A 51 -4.14 -1.92 -0.09
C ILE A 51 -5.58 -2.45 0.03
N ALA A 52 -6.34 -2.00 1.04
CA ALA A 52 -7.73 -2.42 1.22
C ALA A 52 -8.65 -1.98 0.06
N SER A 53 -8.33 -0.89 -0.66
CA SER A 53 -9.12 -0.45 -1.83
C SER A 53 -8.92 -1.29 -3.08
N VAL A 54 -7.83 -2.05 -3.17
CA VAL A 54 -7.50 -2.88 -4.35
C VAL A 54 -7.53 -4.38 -4.08
N THR A 55 -7.73 -4.77 -2.82
CA THR A 55 -7.84 -6.18 -2.37
C THR A 55 -9.23 -6.43 -1.82
N THR A 56 -9.55 -7.69 -1.52
CA THR A 56 -10.77 -8.04 -0.78
C THR A 56 -10.70 -7.72 0.73
N SER A 57 -9.58 -7.15 1.20
CA SER A 57 -9.36 -6.83 2.61
C SER A 57 -10.22 -5.67 3.10
N ARG A 58 -10.60 -5.72 4.38
CA ARG A 58 -11.31 -4.62 5.06
C ARG A 58 -10.36 -3.77 5.89
N PHE A 59 -10.33 -2.46 5.65
CA PHE A 59 -9.64 -1.52 6.54
C PHE A 59 -10.48 -1.24 7.79
N VAL A 60 -9.87 -1.39 8.97
CA VAL A 60 -10.47 -1.06 10.28
C VAL A 60 -9.61 0.02 10.92
N ALA A 61 -10.24 1.13 11.33
CA ALA A 61 -9.59 2.36 11.80
C ALA A 61 -9.84 2.59 13.28
#